data_AF-A0A0R1UR93-F1
#
_entry.id   AF-A0A0R1UR93-F1
#
_cell.length_a   1.000
_cell.length_b   1.000
_cell.length_c   1.000
_cell.angle_alpha   90.00
_cell.angle_beta   90.00
_cell.angle_gamma   90.00
#
_symmetry.space_group_name_H-M   'P 1'
#
loop_
_entity.id
_entity.type
_entity.pdbx_description
1 polymer ?
#
loop_
_entity_poly.entity_id
_entity_poly.type
_entity_poly.pdbx_seq_one_letter_code
_entity_poly.pdbx_strand_id
1 'polypeptide(L)'
;MAKPYFLIGLAALSLGLAATDLTSAQAATWHSGTPKALRHTWFHNGKGDNKAYITYSKTKSTGNLFGLDAASKRYYRLPGYGLKKLRYQALGHGVYRLSGIQYSPKGSRVQFDGQRMTYKIKLQKKKLHFYKGYANYGRKATFPVMKTPANLK
;
A
#
# COMPACT_ATOMS: atom_id res chain seq x y z
N MET A 1 7.42 -14.25 -85.12
CA MET A 1 7.54 -12.78 -84.96
C MET A 1 6.63 -12.40 -83.79
N ALA A 2 7.04 -11.79 -82.68
CA ALA A 2 8.20 -10.98 -82.34
C ALA A 2 8.65 -11.22 -80.87
N LYS A 3 9.92 -10.91 -80.57
CA LYS A 3 10.44 -10.50 -79.26
C LYS A 3 11.19 -9.18 -79.51
N PRO A 4 11.17 -8.20 -78.59
CA PRO A 4 12.32 -8.08 -77.70
C PRO A 4 12.04 -7.58 -76.27
N TYR A 5 13.10 -7.75 -75.48
CA TYR A 5 13.38 -7.49 -74.06
C TYR A 5 13.38 -6.00 -73.65
N PHE A 6 13.12 -5.71 -72.36
CA PHE A 6 13.73 -4.60 -71.56
C PHE A 6 13.44 -4.90 -70.06
N LEU A 7 14.40 -5.40 -69.25
CA LEU A 7 15.48 -4.73 -68.48
C LEU A 7 15.06 -4.15 -67.09
N ILE A 8 15.53 -4.84 -66.04
CA ILE A 8 16.23 -4.40 -64.81
C ILE A 8 15.63 -3.31 -63.90
N GLY A 9 15.47 -3.68 -62.62
CA GLY A 9 15.65 -2.83 -61.43
C GLY A 9 15.61 -3.73 -60.18
N LEU A 10 16.72 -4.29 -59.70
CA LEU A 10 17.75 -3.75 -58.81
C LEU A 10 17.25 -3.36 -57.39
N ALA A 11 17.59 -4.23 -56.44
CA ALA A 11 17.96 -4.02 -55.03
C ALA A 11 16.99 -3.31 -54.06
N ALA A 12 16.62 -4.01 -52.96
CA ALA A 12 17.38 -3.94 -51.71
C ALA A 12 16.79 -4.91 -50.67
N LEU A 13 17.63 -5.80 -50.14
CA LEU A 13 17.39 -6.45 -48.86
C LEU A 13 17.34 -5.37 -47.76
N SER A 14 16.23 -5.27 -47.06
CA SER A 14 16.24 -4.79 -45.68
C SER A 14 15.65 -5.86 -44.79
N LEU A 15 16.51 -6.80 -44.40
CA LEU A 15 16.38 -7.58 -43.17
C LEU A 15 16.40 -6.59 -41.99
N GLY A 16 15.26 -5.94 -41.77
CA GLY A 16 15.00 -5.24 -40.53
C GLY A 16 14.71 -6.27 -39.45
N LEU A 17 15.76 -6.85 -38.86
CA LEU A 17 15.69 -7.29 -37.48
C LEU A 17 15.35 -6.04 -36.65
N ALA A 18 14.07 -5.71 -36.57
CA ALA A 18 13.56 -4.97 -35.45
C ALA A 18 13.78 -5.89 -34.25
N ALA A 19 14.94 -5.74 -33.61
CA ALA A 19 15.10 -6.09 -32.21
C ALA A 19 13.94 -5.39 -31.51
N THR A 20 12.86 -6.13 -31.28
CA THR A 20 11.86 -5.74 -30.33
C THR A 20 12.64 -5.62 -29.04
N ASP A 21 12.93 -4.39 -28.63
CA ASP A 21 13.26 -4.06 -27.26
C ASP A 21 12.10 -4.59 -26.42
N LEU A 22 12.22 -5.88 -26.08
CA LEU A 22 11.50 -6.50 -25.00
C LEU A 22 12.02 -5.75 -23.79
N THR A 23 11.42 -4.59 -23.51
CA THR A 23 11.46 -3.98 -22.19
C THR A 23 11.06 -5.09 -21.26
N SER A 24 12.07 -5.74 -20.67
CA SER A 24 11.91 -6.76 -19.66
C SER A 24 11.07 -6.09 -18.59
N ALA A 25 9.78 -6.43 -18.56
CA ALA A 25 8.87 -5.98 -17.53
C ALA A 25 9.43 -6.55 -16.25
N GLN A 26 10.30 -5.80 -15.59
CA GLN A 26 11.05 -6.20 -14.41
C GLN A 26 10.00 -6.63 -13.39
N ALA A 27 9.84 -7.95 -13.27
CA ALA A 27 8.76 -8.52 -12.50
C ALA A 27 8.88 -7.95 -11.09
N ALA A 28 7.90 -7.15 -10.66
CA ALA A 28 8.00 -6.44 -9.39
C ALA A 28 8.25 -7.49 -8.30
N THR A 29 9.42 -7.46 -7.66
CA THR A 29 9.80 -8.51 -6.72
C THR A 29 9.12 -8.27 -5.38
N TRP A 30 8.73 -9.36 -4.71
CA TRP A 30 8.21 -9.27 -3.36
C TRP A 30 9.37 -9.20 -2.37
N HIS A 31 9.37 -8.18 -1.54
CA HIS A 31 10.31 -8.00 -0.45
C HIS A 31 9.65 -8.29 0.88
N SER A 32 10.39 -8.90 1.80
CA SER A 32 9.91 -9.14 3.16
C SER A 32 9.76 -7.85 3.95
N GLY A 33 8.67 -7.77 4.71
CA GLY A 33 8.35 -6.67 5.60
C GLY A 33 7.62 -5.50 4.94
N THR A 34 7.92 -4.30 5.43
CA THR A 34 7.40 -3.02 4.91
C THR A 34 8.55 -2.10 4.48
N PRO A 35 8.34 -1.21 3.49
CA PRO A 35 9.29 -0.17 3.14
C PRO A 35 9.63 0.70 4.36
N LYS A 36 10.92 1.04 4.57
CA LYS A 36 11.34 1.83 5.75
C LYS A 36 10.60 3.16 5.85
N ALA A 37 10.36 3.84 4.73
CA ALA A 37 9.64 5.12 4.67
C ALA A 37 8.18 5.04 5.17
N LEU A 38 7.59 3.84 5.14
CA LEU A 38 6.23 3.60 5.62
C LEU A 38 6.14 3.46 7.15
N ARG A 39 7.24 3.06 7.81
CA ARG A 39 7.25 2.51 9.18
C ARG A 39 6.97 3.53 10.29
N HIS A 40 5.73 3.98 10.36
CA HIS A 40 5.27 5.03 11.28
C HIS A 40 3.81 4.80 11.64
N THR A 41 3.32 5.53 12.64
CA THR A 41 1.88 5.73 12.80
C THR A 41 1.42 6.90 11.94
N TRP A 42 0.34 6.66 11.23
CA TRP A 42 -0.33 7.58 10.34
C TRP A 42 -1.75 7.82 10.87
N PHE A 43 -2.22 9.06 10.78
CA PHE A 43 -3.48 9.50 11.37
C PHE A 43 -4.42 10.02 10.29
N HIS A 44 -5.63 9.49 10.27
CA HIS A 44 -6.72 10.03 9.48
C HIS A 44 -7.44 11.08 10.33
N ASN A 45 -7.34 12.34 9.89
CA ASN A 45 -7.93 13.49 10.59
C ASN A 45 -9.37 13.74 10.11
N GLY A 46 -10.21 12.70 10.11
CA GLY A 46 -11.61 12.81 9.73
C GLY A 46 -12.45 13.59 10.76
N LYS A 47 -13.69 13.92 10.37
CA LYS A 47 -14.67 14.59 11.22
C LYS A 47 -15.41 13.59 12.12
N GLY A 48 -15.90 14.05 13.27
CA GLY A 48 -16.61 13.20 14.24
C GLY A 48 -15.82 11.94 14.61
N ASP A 49 -16.51 10.80 14.57
CA ASP A 49 -15.99 9.47 14.92
C ASP A 49 -15.13 8.82 13.82
N ASN A 50 -15.01 9.47 12.65
CA ASN A 50 -14.17 8.98 11.56
C ASN A 50 -12.68 9.37 11.75
N LYS A 51 -12.20 9.38 12.99
CA LYS A 51 -10.76 9.54 13.28
C LYS A 51 -10.15 8.16 13.35
N ALA A 52 -9.07 7.95 12.61
CA ALA A 52 -8.44 6.63 12.53
C ALA A 52 -6.93 6.72 12.61
N TYR A 53 -6.28 5.60 12.91
CA TYR A 53 -4.86 5.44 12.77
C TYR A 53 -4.51 4.16 12.02
N ILE A 54 -3.34 4.17 11.39
CA ILE A 54 -2.68 2.97 10.91
C ILE A 54 -1.19 3.06 11.22
N THR A 55 -0.65 2.04 11.86
CA THR A 55 0.76 1.92 12.21
C THR A 55 1.36 0.82 11.36
N TYR A 56 2.49 1.13 10.73
CA TYR A 56 3.32 0.15 10.04
C TYR A 56 4.60 -0.08 10.82
N SER A 57 4.88 -1.33 11.15
CA SER A 57 6.18 -1.78 11.66
C SER A 57 6.91 -2.58 10.57
N LYS A 58 8.10 -3.11 10.87
CA LYS A 58 8.87 -3.93 9.92
C LYS A 58 8.05 -5.08 9.34
N THR A 59 7.19 -5.73 10.13
CA THR A 59 6.50 -6.97 9.73
C THR A 59 5.00 -6.96 9.99
N LYS A 60 4.44 -5.87 10.54
CA LYS A 60 3.03 -5.75 10.89
C LYS A 60 2.42 -4.43 10.45
N SER A 61 1.11 -4.44 10.21
CA SER A 61 0.26 -3.26 10.12
C SER A 61 -0.83 -3.37 11.18
N THR A 62 -1.17 -2.25 11.81
CA THR A 62 -2.12 -2.20 12.91
C THR A 62 -2.91 -0.90 12.84
N GLY A 63 -4.22 -0.96 12.71
CA GLY A 63 -5.06 0.22 12.63
C GLY A 63 -6.45 -0.01 13.19
N ASN A 64 -7.07 1.09 13.61
CA ASN A 64 -8.48 1.17 14.00
C ASN A 64 -8.90 2.64 14.07
N LEU A 65 -10.16 2.88 14.41
CA LEU A 65 -10.70 4.17 14.81
C LEU A 65 -10.17 4.61 16.19
N PHE A 66 -10.38 5.88 16.49
CA PHE A 66 -10.23 6.42 17.83
C PHE A 66 -11.58 6.42 18.55
N GLY A 67 -11.56 6.10 19.84
CA GLY A 67 -12.68 6.37 20.74
C GLY A 67 -12.54 7.76 21.36
N LEU A 68 -13.67 8.39 21.69
CA LEU A 68 -13.72 9.64 22.43
C LEU A 68 -13.90 9.34 23.92
N ASP A 69 -13.04 9.90 24.74
CA ASP A 69 -13.29 10.02 26.18
C ASP A 69 -14.16 11.26 26.42
N ALA A 70 -15.42 11.04 26.84
CA ALA A 70 -16.40 12.10 26.96
C ALA A 70 -16.06 13.14 28.04
N ALA A 71 -15.35 12.70 29.10
CA ALA A 71 -14.97 13.54 30.23
C ALA A 71 -13.83 14.50 29.87
N SER A 72 -12.73 14.00 29.33
CA SER A 72 -11.57 14.83 28.97
C SER A 72 -11.64 15.45 27.57
N LYS A 73 -12.62 15.04 26.75
CA LYS A 73 -12.74 15.40 25.32
C LYS A 73 -11.48 15.05 24.51
N ARG A 74 -10.77 13.99 24.91
CA ARG A 74 -9.56 13.48 24.23
C ARG A 74 -9.84 12.15 23.56
N TYR A 75 -9.08 11.86 22.51
CA TYR A 75 -9.23 10.65 21.72
C TYR A 75 -8.19 9.61 22.10
N TYR A 76 -8.60 8.36 22.26
CA TYR A 76 -7.72 7.22 22.51
C TYR A 76 -7.81 6.19 21.39
N ARG A 77 -6.75 5.42 21.18
CA ARG A 77 -6.74 4.38 20.15
C ARG A 77 -7.53 3.17 20.62
N LEU A 78 -8.52 2.76 19.83
CA LEU A 78 -9.17 1.47 20.03
C LEU A 78 -8.19 0.32 19.68
N PRO A 79 -8.41 -0.91 20.20
CA PRO A 79 -7.58 -2.07 19.89
C PRO A 79 -7.38 -2.26 18.39
N GLY A 80 -6.13 -2.33 17.95
CA GLY A 80 -5.78 -2.25 16.53
C GLY A 80 -5.74 -3.60 15.83
N TYR A 81 -6.44 -3.72 14.71
CA TYR A 81 -6.42 -4.91 13.86
C TYR A 81 -5.48 -4.72 12.68
N GLY A 82 -5.09 -5.79 11.99
CA GLY A 82 -4.39 -5.63 10.73
C GLY A 82 -3.70 -6.90 10.24
N LEU A 83 -2.53 -6.72 9.65
CA LEU A 83 -1.78 -7.81 9.01
C LEU A 83 -0.45 -8.08 9.71
N LYS A 84 -0.08 -9.35 9.85
CA LYS A 84 1.23 -9.85 10.25
C LYS A 84 1.93 -10.53 9.07
N LYS A 85 3.23 -10.81 9.21
CA LYS A 85 4.07 -11.41 8.16
C LYS A 85 3.98 -10.61 6.84
N LEU A 86 4.05 -9.29 6.96
CA LEU A 86 3.95 -8.40 5.80
C LEU A 86 5.07 -8.67 4.81
N ARG A 87 4.74 -8.54 3.53
CA ARG A 87 5.63 -8.42 2.39
C ARG A 87 5.12 -7.29 1.50
N TYR A 88 6.00 -6.70 0.70
CA TYR A 88 5.64 -5.62 -0.20
C TYR A 88 6.24 -5.76 -1.58
N GLN A 89 5.57 -5.16 -2.56
CA GLN A 89 6.03 -4.94 -3.93
C GLN A 89 6.07 -3.43 -4.15
N ALA A 90 7.18 -2.89 -4.64
CA ALA A 90 7.22 -1.51 -5.11
C ALA A 90 6.61 -1.45 -6.52
N LEU A 91 5.65 -0.55 -6.73
CA LEU A 91 4.96 -0.38 -8.02
C LEU A 91 5.38 0.91 -8.76
N GLY A 92 6.39 1.62 -8.25
CA GLY A 92 6.81 2.93 -8.75
C GLY A 92 6.02 4.11 -8.18
N HIS A 93 6.55 5.32 -8.33
CA HIS A 93 5.90 6.60 -7.92
C HIS A 93 5.39 6.64 -6.46
N GLY A 94 6.11 5.99 -5.54
CA GLY A 94 5.73 5.89 -4.14
C GLY A 94 4.52 4.99 -3.85
N VAL A 95 4.07 4.22 -4.85
CA VAL A 95 2.99 3.23 -4.69
C VAL A 95 3.59 1.89 -4.29
N TYR A 96 3.01 1.28 -3.26
CA TYR A 96 3.38 -0.05 -2.79
C TYR A 96 2.16 -0.95 -2.72
N ARG A 97 2.35 -2.22 -3.11
CA ARG A 97 1.41 -3.29 -2.84
C ARG A 97 1.89 -4.03 -1.59
N LEU A 98 1.06 -4.11 -0.57
CA LEU A 98 1.33 -4.82 0.68
C LEU A 98 0.50 -6.09 0.72
N SER A 99 1.08 -7.18 1.21
CA SER A 99 0.40 -8.46 1.41
C SER A 99 0.79 -9.05 2.77
N GLY A 100 -0.16 -9.65 3.48
CA GLY A 100 0.09 -10.25 4.79
C GLY A 100 -1.11 -11.04 5.29
N ILE A 101 -0.98 -11.61 6.48
CA ILE A 101 -1.94 -12.50 7.12
C ILE A 101 -2.74 -11.69 8.13
N GLN A 102 -4.07 -11.73 8.09
CA GLN A 102 -4.89 -11.05 9.09
C GLN A 102 -4.59 -11.53 10.50
N TYR A 103 -4.74 -10.64 11.48
CA TYR A 103 -4.69 -11.00 12.88
C TYR A 103 -5.54 -10.05 13.71
N SER A 104 -6.02 -10.57 14.84
CA SER A 104 -6.67 -9.81 15.89
C SER A 104 -5.76 -9.67 17.10
N PRO A 105 -5.83 -8.55 17.85
CA PRO A 105 -5.22 -8.45 19.16
C PRO A 105 -5.72 -9.55 20.11
N LYS A 106 -4.87 -9.95 21.05
CA LYS A 106 -5.25 -10.87 22.12
C LYS A 106 -6.42 -10.26 22.91
N GLY A 107 -7.42 -11.08 23.26
CA GLY A 107 -8.60 -10.62 24.00
C GLY A 107 -9.60 -9.79 23.18
N SER A 108 -9.40 -9.64 21.87
CA SER A 108 -10.38 -8.97 21.01
C SER A 108 -11.65 -9.81 20.84
N ARG A 109 -12.79 -9.13 20.81
CA ARG A 109 -14.10 -9.76 20.50
C ARG A 109 -14.16 -10.25 19.05
N VAL A 110 -13.51 -9.54 18.13
CA VAL A 110 -13.43 -9.91 16.72
C VAL A 110 -12.17 -10.75 16.49
N GLN A 111 -12.35 -11.97 16.01
CA GLN A 111 -11.25 -12.85 15.62
C GLN A 111 -11.23 -12.98 14.09
N PHE A 112 -10.05 -12.78 13.48
CA PHE A 112 -9.84 -13.06 12.07
C PHE A 112 -9.26 -14.47 11.88
N ASP A 113 -9.72 -15.16 10.85
CA ASP A 113 -9.29 -16.53 10.50
C ASP A 113 -7.86 -16.62 9.94
N GLY A 114 -7.11 -15.51 9.97
CA GLY A 114 -5.74 -15.47 9.46
C GLY A 114 -5.65 -15.51 7.93
N GLN A 115 -6.69 -15.12 7.22
CA GLN A 115 -6.65 -15.08 5.75
C GLN A 115 -5.59 -14.10 5.24
N ARG A 116 -5.04 -14.41 4.06
CA ARG A 116 -4.10 -13.52 3.39
C ARG A 116 -4.85 -12.39 2.71
N MET A 117 -4.45 -11.17 3.02
CA MET A 117 -4.95 -9.97 2.36
C MET A 117 -3.85 -9.24 1.63
N THR A 118 -4.25 -8.55 0.56
CA THR A 118 -3.37 -7.68 -0.23
C THR A 118 -4.07 -6.34 -0.46
N TYR A 119 -3.34 -5.23 -0.37
CA TYR A 119 -3.85 -3.89 -0.66
C TYR A 119 -2.77 -2.97 -1.20
N LYS A 120 -3.19 -1.85 -1.80
CA LYS A 120 -2.29 -0.79 -2.26
C LYS A 120 -2.26 0.38 -1.30
N ILE A 121 -1.13 1.06 -1.25
CA ILE A 121 -0.92 2.34 -0.59
C ILE A 121 -0.09 3.25 -1.48
N LYS A 122 -0.27 4.55 -1.36
CA LYS A 122 0.60 5.56 -1.98
C LYS A 122 1.21 6.44 -0.90
N LEU A 123 2.53 6.55 -0.91
CA LEU A 123 3.30 7.40 -0.03
C LEU A 123 3.75 8.65 -0.79
N GLN A 124 3.38 9.82 -0.28
CA GLN A 124 3.78 11.12 -0.82
C GLN A 124 4.30 11.99 0.33
N LYS A 125 5.63 12.05 0.48
CA LYS A 125 6.29 12.78 1.57
C LYS A 125 5.74 12.33 2.95
N LYS A 126 5.02 13.22 3.64
CA LYS A 126 4.41 13.00 4.96
C LYS A 126 2.91 12.66 4.88
N LYS A 127 2.42 12.24 3.71
CA LYS A 127 1.04 11.80 3.46
C LYS A 127 1.02 10.36 2.96
N LEU A 128 0.03 9.60 3.41
CA LEU A 128 -0.24 8.24 2.97
C LEU A 128 -1.68 8.16 2.48
N HIS A 129 -1.88 7.63 1.29
CA HIS A 129 -3.20 7.29 0.76
C HIS A 129 -3.41 5.78 0.84
N PHE A 130 -4.48 5.36 1.51
CA PHE A 130 -4.85 3.96 1.66
C PHE A 130 -6.01 3.63 0.72
N TYR A 131 -5.70 2.93 -0.38
CA TYR A 131 -6.68 2.71 -1.45
C TYR A 131 -7.89 1.89 -1.01
N LYS A 132 -7.69 0.84 -0.21
CA LYS A 132 -8.80 -0.03 0.20
C LYS A 132 -9.86 0.68 1.05
N GLY A 133 -9.45 1.68 1.84
CA GLY A 133 -10.36 2.48 2.66
C GLY A 133 -10.65 3.87 2.10
N TYR A 134 -10.13 4.20 0.91
CA TYR A 134 -10.24 5.52 0.27
C TYR A 134 -9.90 6.69 1.21
N ALA A 135 -8.94 6.49 2.12
CA ALA A 135 -8.63 7.43 3.19
C ALA A 135 -7.20 7.99 3.07
N ASN A 136 -7.08 9.28 3.40
CA ASN A 136 -5.80 9.97 3.48
C ASN A 136 -5.34 10.11 4.93
N TYR A 137 -4.07 9.80 5.17
CA TYR A 137 -3.45 9.86 6.47
C TYR A 137 -2.24 10.80 6.48
N GLY A 138 -2.02 11.48 7.59
CA GLY A 138 -0.86 12.33 7.85
C GLY A 138 0.02 11.78 8.97
N ARG A 139 1.19 12.38 9.17
CA ARG A 139 2.14 12.00 10.23
C ARG A 139 1.76 12.50 11.63
N LYS A 140 0.81 13.43 11.72
CA LYS A 140 0.37 14.05 12.97
C LYS A 140 -1.16 14.00 13.05
N ALA A 141 -1.67 13.73 14.24
CA ALA A 141 -3.07 13.97 14.57
C ALA A 141 -3.28 15.48 14.74
N THR A 142 -4.42 15.99 14.25
CA THR A 142 -4.84 17.39 14.44
C THR A 142 -5.90 17.53 15.54
N PHE A 143 -6.06 16.50 16.36
CA PHE A 143 -7.02 16.40 17.46
C PHE A 143 -6.31 15.95 18.73
N PRO A 144 -6.82 16.29 19.92
CA PRO A 144 -6.17 15.96 21.17
C PRO A 144 -6.22 14.45 21.40
N VAL A 145 -5.05 13.82 21.53
CA VAL A 145 -4.92 12.39 21.80
C VAL A 145 -4.52 12.14 23.25
N MET A 146 -4.92 10.99 23.78
CA MET A 146 -4.50 10.46 25.08
C MET A 146 -4.04 9.01 24.95
N LYS A 147 -3.41 8.49 26.02
CA LYS A 147 -3.06 7.06 26.09
C LYS A 147 -4.33 6.22 26.16
N THR A 148 -4.31 5.04 25.55
CA THR A 148 -5.41 4.08 25.66
C THR A 148 -5.61 3.67 27.13
N PRO A 149 -6.86 3.78 27.65
CA PRO A 149 -7.21 3.32 29.00
C PRO A 149 -6.78 1.88 29.26
N ALA A 150 -6.40 1.57 30.50
CA ALA A 150 -5.81 0.27 30.84
C ALA A 150 -6.76 -0.92 30.59
N ASN A 151 -8.06 -0.72 30.82
CA ASN A 151 -9.12 -1.70 30.59
C ASN A 151 -9.42 -1.97 29.11
N LEU A 152 -8.79 -1.23 28.18
CA LEU A 152 -8.98 -1.37 26.72
C LEU A 152 -7.69 -1.80 26.00
N LYS A 153 -6.66 -2.21 26.73
CA LYS A 153 -5.39 -2.68 26.16
C LYS A 153 -5.39 -4.16 25.79
#